data_AF-A0A7C3YTE3-F1
#
_entry.id   AF-A0A7C3YTE3-F1
#
_cell.length_a   1.000
_cell.length_b   1.000
_cell.length_c   1.000
_cell.angle_alpha   90.00
_cell.angle_beta   90.00
_cell.angle_gamma   90.00
#
_symmetry.space_group_name_H-M   'P 1'
#
loop_
_entity.id
_entity.type
_entity.pdbx_description
1 polymer ?
#
loop_
_entity_poly.entity_id
_entity_poly.type
_entity_poly.pdbx_seq_one_letter_code
_entity_poly.pdbx_strand_id
1 'polypeptide(L)'
;MRNVKNCKREIKLTRNETCGVTYMKQLLCNLGQKLGFYVDIEEKPESELGALGIRHDVLWYVDPPNWYRKLLEIVSQRKDLEPEYLELINERKKLDRFLQVAFEIEATDLTTKAMKGDKSNLSKLPYGIIVVKRGKEDKNVEPIRHRFEKALLEFRKLHGPNNVLIVSFEDIEKLSEAMNS
;
A
#
# COMPACT_ATOMS: atom_id res chain seq x y z
N MET A 1 -7.82 8.07 -14.21
CA MET A 1 -6.63 7.41 -13.63
C MET A 1 -5.85 8.42 -12.83
N ARG A 2 -5.68 8.20 -11.53
CA ARG A 2 -4.60 8.88 -10.80
C ARG A 2 -3.32 8.09 -11.07
N ASN A 3 -2.23 8.83 -11.20
CA ASN A 3 -0.88 8.40 -11.55
C ASN A 3 -0.07 9.69 -11.43
N VAL A 4 0.26 10.04 -10.18
CA VAL A 4 0.91 11.30 -9.84
C VAL A 4 2.13 11.45 -10.73
N LYS A 5 2.24 12.58 -11.42
CA LYS A 5 3.36 12.86 -12.34
C LYS A 5 4.38 13.76 -11.69
N ASN A 6 3.94 14.69 -10.85
CA ASN A 6 4.78 15.64 -10.15
C ASN A 6 4.49 15.60 -8.64
N CYS A 7 5.22 14.75 -7.92
CA CYS A 7 5.04 14.54 -6.48
C CYS A 7 5.11 15.85 -5.67
N LYS A 8 6.01 16.79 -6.01
CA LYS A 8 6.15 18.06 -5.28
C LYS A 8 4.98 19.03 -5.50
N ARG A 9 4.37 19.02 -6.67
CA ARG A 9 3.24 19.93 -7.00
C ARG A 9 1.89 19.36 -6.60
N GLU A 10 1.75 18.05 -6.69
CA GLU A 10 0.48 17.34 -6.48
C GLU A 10 0.29 16.93 -5.01
N ILE A 11 1.37 16.67 -4.26
CA ILE A 11 1.31 16.30 -2.84
C ILE A 11 1.64 17.55 -2.01
N LYS A 12 0.60 18.17 -1.45
CA LYS A 12 0.70 19.38 -0.62
C LYS A 12 0.34 19.07 0.82
N LEU A 13 0.99 19.77 1.74
CA LEU A 13 0.65 19.73 3.16
C LEU A 13 -0.83 20.15 3.33
N THR A 14 -1.63 19.27 3.90
CA THR A 14 -3.01 19.59 4.27
C THR A 14 -3.08 20.06 5.73
N ARG A 15 -4.16 20.76 6.11
CA ARG A 15 -4.30 21.31 7.47
C ARG A 15 -4.23 20.27 8.59
N ASN A 16 -4.50 19.00 8.28
CA ASN A 16 -4.58 17.91 9.25
C ASN A 16 -3.37 16.97 9.19
N GLU A 17 -2.40 17.25 8.32
CA GLU A 17 -1.26 16.37 8.08
C GLU A 17 0.02 16.98 8.68
N THR A 18 0.88 16.15 9.25
CA THR A 18 2.18 16.62 9.76
C THR A 18 3.18 16.72 8.61
N CYS A 19 4.13 17.66 8.69
CA CYS A 19 5.20 17.80 7.68
C CYS A 19 5.95 16.49 7.41
N GLY A 20 6.05 15.61 8.42
CA GLY A 20 6.68 14.30 8.27
C GLY A 20 5.90 13.35 7.35
N VAL A 21 4.56 13.30 7.46
CA VAL A 21 3.74 12.44 6.59
C VAL A 21 3.81 12.94 5.15
N THR A 22 3.64 14.25 4.93
CA THR A 22 3.73 14.83 3.58
C THR A 22 5.11 14.58 2.96
N TYR A 23 6.20 14.75 3.72
CA TYR A 23 7.55 14.42 3.28
C TYR A 23 7.66 12.95 2.86
N MET A 24 7.16 12.03 3.68
CA MET A 24 7.23 10.60 3.40
C MET A 24 6.39 10.19 2.19
N LYS A 25 5.19 10.77 2.01
CA LYS A 25 4.38 10.62 0.78
C LYS A 25 5.15 11.05 -0.46
N GLN A 26 5.79 12.22 -0.41
CA GLN A 26 6.62 12.72 -1.51
C GLN A 26 7.81 11.81 -1.79
N LEU A 27 8.49 11.32 -0.75
CA LEU A 27 9.64 10.43 -0.89
C LEU A 27 9.25 9.09 -1.54
N LEU A 28 8.20 8.44 -1.03
CA LEU A 28 7.65 7.20 -1.59
C LEU A 28 7.13 7.39 -3.00
N CYS A 29 6.53 8.54 -3.31
CA CYS A 29 6.08 8.86 -4.66
C CYS A 29 7.25 8.94 -5.64
N ASN A 30 8.30 9.70 -5.30
CA ASN A 30 9.49 9.82 -6.14
C ASN A 30 10.20 8.48 -6.32
N LEU A 31 10.28 7.69 -5.23
CA LEU A 31 10.89 6.36 -5.26
C LEU A 31 10.10 5.40 -6.16
N GLY A 32 8.77 5.34 -6.01
CA GLY A 32 7.91 4.50 -6.83
C GLY A 32 8.03 4.82 -8.32
N GLN A 33 7.99 6.10 -8.68
CA GLN A 33 8.20 6.54 -10.06
C GLN A 33 9.57 6.13 -10.62
N LYS A 34 10.65 6.28 -9.83
CA LYS A 34 12.00 5.88 -10.24
C LYS A 34 12.12 4.38 -10.47
N LEU A 35 11.42 3.58 -9.68
CA LEU A 35 11.38 2.12 -9.82
C LEU A 35 10.41 1.64 -10.91
N GLY A 36 9.79 2.56 -11.66
CA GLY A 36 8.91 2.25 -12.79
C GLY A 36 7.45 1.96 -12.40
N PHE A 37 7.05 2.24 -11.16
CA PHE A 37 5.66 2.10 -10.74
C PHE A 37 4.81 3.28 -11.17
N TYR A 38 3.53 3.01 -11.43
CA TYR A 38 2.50 4.04 -11.37
C TYR A 38 2.14 4.31 -9.91
N VAL A 39 2.10 5.59 -9.52
CA VAL A 39 1.89 5.96 -8.11
C VAL A 39 0.60 6.73 -7.94
N ASP A 40 -0.23 6.29 -7.00
CA ASP A 40 -1.43 7.01 -6.57
C ASP A 40 -1.28 7.40 -5.09
N ILE A 41 -1.87 8.53 -4.69
CA ILE A 41 -1.74 9.11 -3.34
C ILE A 41 -3.13 9.33 -2.76
N GLU A 42 -3.32 8.88 -1.52
CA GLU A 42 -4.60 8.90 -0.81
C GLU A 42 -5.75 8.34 -1.66
N GLU A 43 -5.55 7.18 -2.27
CA GLU A 43 -6.53 6.58 -3.16
C GLU A 43 -7.02 5.23 -2.65
N LYS A 44 -8.17 4.82 -3.18
CA LYS A 44 -8.64 3.44 -3.02
C LYS A 44 -7.92 2.57 -4.05
N PRO A 45 -7.54 1.32 -3.71
CA PRO A 45 -7.03 0.38 -4.67
C PRO A 45 -8.03 0.13 -5.81
N GLU A 46 -7.53 0.04 -7.04
CA GLU A 46 -8.30 -0.54 -8.14
C GLU A 46 -8.54 -2.03 -7.84
N SER A 47 -9.80 -2.47 -7.93
CA SER A 47 -10.19 -3.86 -7.67
C SER A 47 -11.38 -4.27 -8.53
N GLU A 48 -11.47 -5.57 -8.83
CA GLU A 48 -12.60 -6.19 -9.50
C GLU A 48 -13.91 -6.07 -8.70
N LEU A 49 -13.82 -5.80 -7.40
CA LEU A 49 -14.97 -5.59 -6.51
C LEU A 49 -15.43 -4.12 -6.51
N GLY A 50 -14.82 -3.27 -7.34
CA GLY A 50 -15.05 -1.83 -7.36
C GLY A 50 -14.36 -1.12 -6.19
N ALA A 51 -14.95 -0.02 -5.73
CA ALA A 51 -14.36 0.85 -4.71
C ALA A 51 -14.44 0.21 -3.31
N LEU A 52 -13.55 -0.74 -3.01
CA LEU A 52 -13.26 -1.21 -1.67
C LEU A 52 -12.94 0.01 -0.80
N GLY A 53 -13.79 0.31 0.18
CA GLY A 53 -13.94 1.63 0.79
C GLY A 53 -12.72 2.24 1.49
N ILE A 54 -11.56 1.61 1.43
CA ILE A 54 -10.37 1.91 2.22
C ILE A 54 -9.37 2.64 1.33
N ARG A 55 -9.07 3.89 1.70
CA ARG A 55 -8.03 4.70 1.07
C ARG A 55 -6.72 4.40 1.78
N HIS A 56 -5.63 4.31 1.02
CA HIS A 56 -4.27 4.17 1.54
C HIS A 56 -3.45 5.40 1.18
N ASP A 57 -2.45 5.73 2.00
CA ASP A 57 -1.63 6.92 1.81
C ASP A 57 -0.86 6.93 0.47
N VAL A 58 -0.24 5.81 0.10
CA VAL A 58 0.48 5.66 -1.17
C VAL A 58 0.21 4.28 -1.75
N LEU A 59 -0.03 4.21 -3.06
CA LEU A 59 -0.24 2.96 -3.80
C LEU A 59 0.72 2.90 -4.97
N TRP A 60 1.39 1.77 -5.15
CA TRP A 60 2.25 1.49 -6.30
C TRP A 60 1.64 0.39 -7.16
N TYR A 61 1.52 0.67 -8.44
CA TYR A 61 0.98 -0.25 -9.43
C TYR A 61 1.99 -0.56 -10.54
N VAL A 62 1.82 -1.73 -11.14
CA VAL A 62 2.54 -2.18 -12.34
C VAL A 62 1.57 -2.52 -13.46
N ASP A 63 2.07 -2.63 -14.68
CA ASP A 63 1.28 -3.21 -15.76
C ASP A 63 1.00 -4.70 -15.49
N PRO A 64 -0.22 -5.19 -15.76
CA PRO A 64 -0.53 -6.61 -15.73
C PRO A 64 0.38 -7.37 -16.69
N PRO A 65 1.01 -8.49 -16.26
CA PRO A 65 1.83 -9.29 -17.16
C PRO A 65 1.04 -9.80 -18.37
N ASN A 66 1.66 -9.79 -19.56
CA ASN A 66 1.02 -10.21 -20.80
C ASN A 66 0.45 -11.63 -20.73
N TRP A 67 1.15 -12.55 -20.05
CA TRP A 67 0.68 -13.92 -19.87
C TRP A 67 -0.63 -13.98 -19.07
N TYR A 68 -0.81 -13.09 -18.10
CA TYR A 68 -2.01 -13.07 -17.26
C TYR A 68 -3.20 -12.53 -18.02
N ARG A 69 -3.02 -11.43 -18.79
CA ARG A 69 -4.05 -10.93 -19.72
C ARG A 69 -4.47 -12.03 -20.69
N LYS A 70 -3.50 -12.75 -21.26
CA LYS A 70 -3.76 -13.88 -22.17
C LYS A 70 -4.50 -15.02 -21.49
N LEU A 71 -4.17 -15.34 -20.25
CA LEU A 71 -4.86 -16.36 -19.48
C LEU A 71 -6.33 -15.98 -19.27
N LEU A 72 -6.63 -14.72 -18.91
CA LEU A 72 -8.01 -14.26 -18.75
C LEU A 72 -8.81 -14.34 -20.06
N GLU A 73 -8.19 -14.04 -21.20
CA GLU A 73 -8.81 -14.23 -22.52
C GLU A 73 -9.17 -15.70 -22.76
N ILE A 74 -8.22 -16.61 -22.55
CA ILE A 74 -8.41 -18.06 -22.74
C ILE A 74 -9.52 -18.57 -21.83
N VAL A 75 -9.49 -18.21 -20.54
CA VAL A 75 -10.52 -18.62 -19.56
C VAL A 75 -11.88 -18.10 -20.00
N SER A 76 -11.99 -16.83 -20.46
CA SER A 76 -13.27 -16.24 -20.87
C SER A 76 -13.95 -16.90 -22.08
N GLN A 77 -13.23 -17.77 -22.82
CA GLN A 77 -13.78 -18.51 -23.97
C GLN A 77 -14.40 -19.85 -23.59
N ARG A 78 -14.23 -20.30 -22.34
CA ARG A 78 -14.82 -21.53 -21.82
C ARG A 78 -16.35 -21.42 -21.78
N LYS A 79 -17.02 -22.46 -22.26
CA LYS A 79 -18.50 -22.54 -22.30
C LYS A 79 -19.11 -23.10 -21.01
N ASP A 80 -18.27 -23.66 -20.14
CA ASP A 80 -18.64 -24.33 -18.90
C ASP A 80 -18.43 -23.44 -17.66
N LEU A 81 -18.29 -22.13 -17.83
CA LEU A 81 -18.15 -21.20 -16.71
C LEU A 81 -19.51 -20.87 -16.12
N GLU A 82 -19.56 -20.88 -14.79
CA GLU A 82 -20.65 -20.27 -14.04
C GLU A 82 -20.76 -18.77 -14.39
N PRO A 83 -21.98 -18.21 -14.57
CA PRO A 83 -22.18 -16.83 -14.96
C PRO A 83 -21.47 -15.80 -14.06
N GLU A 84 -21.50 -15.98 -12.73
CA GLU A 84 -20.85 -15.07 -11.79
C GLU A 84 -19.32 -15.13 -11.91
N TYR A 85 -18.78 -16.30 -12.23
CA TYR A 85 -17.33 -16.44 -12.47
C TYR A 85 -16.92 -15.77 -13.77
N LEU A 86 -17.74 -15.84 -14.83
CA LEU A 86 -17.48 -15.11 -16.07
C LEU A 86 -17.49 -13.59 -15.85
N GLU A 87 -18.41 -13.08 -15.02
CA GLU A 87 -18.43 -11.67 -14.62
C GLU A 87 -17.14 -11.28 -13.89
N LEU A 88 -16.68 -12.07 -12.92
CA LEU A 88 -15.39 -11.86 -12.24
C LEU A 88 -14.23 -11.77 -13.24
N ILE A 89 -14.16 -12.67 -14.22
CA ILE A 89 -13.11 -12.64 -15.24
C ILE A 89 -13.20 -11.38 -16.09
N ASN A 90 -14.41 -10.95 -16.46
CA ASN A 90 -14.61 -9.72 -17.22
C ASN A 90 -14.22 -8.48 -16.43
N GLU A 91 -14.54 -8.39 -15.15
CA GLU A 91 -14.08 -7.28 -14.29
C GLU A 91 -12.55 -7.27 -14.17
N ARG A 92 -11.92 -8.44 -13.98
CA ARG A 92 -10.45 -8.55 -13.95
C ARG A 92 -9.78 -8.11 -15.26
N LYS A 93 -10.43 -8.31 -16.41
CA LYS A 93 -9.92 -7.86 -17.72
C LYS A 93 -9.95 -6.33 -17.88
N LYS A 94 -10.82 -5.64 -17.14
CA LYS A 94 -10.90 -4.16 -17.16
C LYS A 94 -9.82 -3.49 -16.31
N LEU A 95 -9.11 -4.24 -15.48
CA LEU A 95 -8.02 -3.69 -14.66
C LEU A 95 -6.80 -3.41 -15.55
N ASP A 96 -6.47 -2.13 -15.68
CA ASP A 96 -5.34 -1.70 -16.51
C ASP A 96 -4.00 -1.74 -15.77
N ARG A 97 -4.04 -1.77 -14.43
CA ARG A 97 -2.87 -1.76 -13.55
C ARG A 97 -3.07 -2.72 -12.38
N PHE A 98 -2.01 -3.40 -11.95
CA PHE A 98 -2.05 -4.27 -10.78
C PHE A 98 -1.39 -3.61 -9.59
N LEU A 99 -2.12 -3.55 -8.48
CA LEU A 99 -1.56 -3.09 -7.23
C LEU A 99 -0.44 -4.05 -6.82
N GLN A 100 0.73 -3.48 -6.56
CA GLN A 100 1.88 -4.23 -6.06
C GLN A 100 2.13 -3.90 -4.60
N VAL A 101 2.09 -2.62 -4.23
CA VAL A 101 2.41 -2.17 -2.88
C VAL A 101 1.40 -1.14 -2.41
N ALA A 102 1.00 -1.23 -1.15
CA ALA A 102 0.23 -0.21 -0.46
C ALA A 102 0.92 0.21 0.82
N PHE A 103 0.97 1.52 1.06
CA PHE A 103 1.62 2.13 2.21
C PHE A 103 0.59 2.85 3.08
N GLU A 104 0.76 2.72 4.39
CA GLU A 104 0.17 3.61 5.40
C GLU A 104 1.29 4.29 6.17
N ILE A 105 1.15 5.60 6.43
CA ILE A 105 2.21 6.43 7.00
C ILE A 105 1.75 7.01 8.34
N GLU A 106 2.39 6.54 9.40
CA GLU A 106 2.03 6.88 10.77
C GLU A 106 3.09 7.76 11.44
N ALA A 107 2.84 9.06 11.46
CA ALA A 107 3.73 10.03 12.11
C ALA A 107 3.41 10.32 13.58
N THR A 108 2.28 9.82 14.08
CA THR A 108 1.78 10.07 15.44
C THR A 108 1.38 8.77 16.14
N ASP A 109 1.33 8.82 17.46
CA ASP A 109 0.80 7.74 18.29
C ASP A 109 -0.65 7.43 17.91
N LEU A 110 -0.89 6.25 17.33
CA LEU A 110 -2.22 5.72 17.06
C LEU A 110 -2.75 4.90 18.23
N THR A 111 -4.08 4.84 18.32
CA THR A 111 -4.76 3.87 19.19
C THR A 111 -4.56 2.45 18.67
N THR A 112 -4.54 1.46 19.58
CA THR A 112 -4.46 0.03 19.24
C THR A 112 -5.54 -0.42 18.25
N LYS A 113 -6.71 0.24 18.25
CA LYS A 113 -7.81 -0.04 17.33
C LYS A 113 -7.47 0.37 15.89
N ALA A 114 -6.90 1.56 15.71
CA ALA A 114 -6.46 2.03 14.40
C ALA A 114 -5.38 1.10 13.81
N MET A 115 -4.36 0.78 14.60
CA MET A 115 -3.29 -0.15 14.20
C MET A 115 -3.81 -1.52 13.73
N LYS A 116 -4.84 -2.06 14.39
CA LYS A 116 -5.47 -3.34 13.98
C LYS A 116 -6.19 -3.21 12.65
N GLY A 117 -6.83 -2.07 12.39
CA GLY A 117 -7.48 -1.75 11.13
C GLY A 117 -6.47 -1.77 9.98
N ASP A 118 -5.39 -1.01 10.10
CA ASP A 118 -4.39 -0.84 9.03
C ASP A 118 -3.76 -2.18 8.66
N LYS A 119 -3.37 -2.98 9.68
CA LYS A 119 -2.85 -4.34 9.47
C LYS A 119 -3.85 -5.25 8.77
N SER A 120 -5.11 -5.26 9.20
CA SER A 120 -6.14 -6.10 8.59
C SER A 120 -6.36 -5.74 7.12
N ASN A 121 -6.36 -4.45 6.81
CA ASN A 121 -6.58 -3.95 5.45
C ASN A 121 -5.38 -4.27 4.55
N LEU A 122 -4.18 -3.92 4.99
CA LEU A 122 -2.94 -4.16 4.25
C LEU A 122 -2.61 -5.65 4.10
N SER A 123 -3.02 -6.50 5.05
CA SER A 123 -2.76 -7.95 4.98
C SER A 123 -3.42 -8.65 3.80
N LYS A 124 -4.42 -8.01 3.17
CA LYS A 124 -5.12 -8.52 1.99
C LYS A 124 -4.43 -8.13 0.68
N LEU A 125 -3.38 -7.32 0.75
CA LEU A 125 -2.69 -6.75 -0.41
C LEU A 125 -1.36 -7.49 -0.66
N PRO A 126 -0.80 -7.42 -1.87
CA PRO A 126 0.40 -8.19 -2.21
C PRO A 126 1.61 -7.82 -1.35
N TYR A 127 1.87 -6.52 -1.19
CA TYR A 127 2.83 -5.99 -0.21
C TYR A 127 2.20 -4.84 0.57
N GLY A 128 1.94 -5.06 1.86
CA GLY A 128 1.44 -4.05 2.76
C GLY A 128 2.57 -3.47 3.60
N ILE A 129 2.79 -2.15 3.59
CA ILE A 129 3.88 -1.52 4.33
C ILE A 129 3.32 -0.45 5.25
N ILE A 130 3.59 -0.55 6.54
CA ILE A 130 3.29 0.52 7.51
C ILE A 130 4.59 1.24 7.82
N VAL A 131 4.66 2.51 7.42
CA VAL A 131 5.81 3.39 7.60
C VAL A 131 5.58 4.24 8.83
N VAL A 132 6.32 3.98 9.91
CA VAL A 132 6.12 4.65 11.19
C VAL A 132 7.24 5.64 11.49
N LYS A 133 6.89 6.82 12.00
CA LYS A 133 7.89 7.71 12.56
C LYS A 133 8.43 7.09 13.84
N ARG A 134 9.75 6.97 13.96
CA ARG A 134 10.37 6.55 15.21
C ARG A 134 9.96 7.56 16.29
N GLY A 135 9.27 7.10 17.33
CA GLY A 135 8.93 7.95 18.47
C GLY A 135 10.22 8.53 19.09
N LYS A 136 10.12 9.66 19.80
CA LYS A 136 11.25 10.14 20.62
C LYS A 136 11.63 9.04 21.60
N GLU A 137 12.93 8.84 21.84
CA GLU A 137 13.43 8.01 22.94
C GLU A 137 13.09 8.70 24.27
N ASP A 138 11.82 8.65 24.65
CA ASP A 138 11.39 8.98 25.99
C ASP A 138 11.52 7.72 26.84
N LYS A 139 12.25 7.82 27.96
CA LYS A 139 12.62 6.64 28.79
C LYS A 139 11.39 5.91 29.35
N ASN A 140 10.22 6.55 29.32
CA ASN A 140 8.98 6.06 29.91
C ASN A 140 7.92 5.64 28.88
N VAL A 141 8.17 5.75 27.57
CA VAL A 141 7.18 5.41 26.52
C VAL A 141 7.81 4.48 25.48
N GLU A 142 7.18 3.33 25.24
CA GLU A 142 7.63 2.41 24.21
C GLU A 142 7.54 3.06 22.82
N PRO A 143 8.61 3.00 22.00
CA PRO A 143 8.59 3.56 20.65
C PRO A 143 7.42 3.02 19.83
N ILE A 144 6.75 3.90 19.06
CA ILE A 144 5.63 3.55 18.15
C ILE A 144 5.97 2.31 17.31
N ARG A 145 7.19 2.26 16.75
CA ARG A 145 7.67 1.15 15.93
C ARG A 145 7.57 -0.20 16.64
N HIS A 146 8.07 -0.29 17.87
CA HIS A 146 8.04 -1.54 18.63
C HIS A 146 6.61 -2.00 18.93
N ARG A 147 5.70 -1.06 19.19
CA ARG A 147 4.27 -1.39 19.36
C ARG A 147 3.67 -1.96 18.08
N PHE A 148 3.95 -1.37 16.92
CA PHE A 148 3.51 -1.90 15.62
C PHE A 148 4.09 -3.28 15.34
N GLU A 149 5.39 -3.47 15.56
CA GLU A 149 6.09 -4.75 15.38
C GLU A 149 5.48 -5.85 16.27
N LYS A 150 5.36 -5.61 17.59
CA LYS A 150 4.75 -6.55 18.54
C LYS A 150 3.32 -6.91 18.12
N ALA A 151 2.53 -5.89 17.80
CA ALA A 151 1.14 -6.09 17.43
C ALA A 151 1.01 -6.79 16.07
N LEU A 152 1.98 -6.68 15.16
CA LEU A 152 2.04 -7.46 13.92
C LEU A 152 2.38 -8.92 14.20
N LEU A 153 3.35 -9.18 15.09
CA LEU A 153 3.71 -10.55 15.49
C LEU A 153 2.53 -11.28 16.15
N GLU A 154 1.78 -10.59 17.02
CA GLU A 154 0.55 -11.13 17.60
C GLU A 154 -0.51 -11.42 16.54
N PHE A 155 -0.74 -10.49 15.61
CA PHE A 155 -1.69 -10.68 14.52
C PHE A 155 -1.31 -11.90 13.66
N ARG A 156 -0.03 -12.09 13.35
CA ARG A 156 0.46 -13.25 12.60
C ARG A 156 0.27 -14.56 13.36
N LYS A 157 0.44 -14.57 14.68
CA LYS A 157 0.15 -15.76 15.51
C LYS A 157 -1.32 -16.17 15.43
N LEU A 158 -2.23 -15.20 15.33
CA LEU A 158 -3.68 -15.44 15.32
C LEU A 158 -4.24 -15.77 13.95
N HIS A 159 -3.73 -15.13 12.89
CA HIS A 159 -4.31 -15.19 11.55
C HIS A 159 -3.40 -15.88 10.52
N GLY A 160 -2.23 -16.34 10.95
CA GLY A 160 -1.25 -16.96 10.08
C GLY A 160 -0.34 -15.95 9.36
N PRO A 161 0.45 -16.43 8.38
CA PRO A 161 1.31 -15.57 7.58
C PRO A 161 0.54 -14.43 6.91
N ASN A 162 1.16 -13.25 6.82
CA ASN A 162 0.64 -12.11 6.07
C ASN A 162 1.77 -11.39 5.31
N ASN A 163 1.39 -10.46 4.45
CA ASN A 163 2.32 -9.69 3.61
C ASN A 163 2.60 -8.28 4.16
N VAL A 164 2.42 -8.07 5.47
CA VAL A 164 2.60 -6.76 6.11
C VAL A 164 4.00 -6.64 6.67
N LEU A 165 4.67 -5.52 6.39
CA LEU A 165 5.95 -5.13 6.96
C LEU A 165 5.83 -3.79 7.69
N ILE A 166 6.45 -3.69 8.87
CA ILE A 166 6.58 -2.42 9.59
C ILE A 166 7.98 -1.89 9.34
N VAL A 167 8.09 -0.65 8.86
CA VAL A 167 9.37 0.02 8.60
C VAL A 167 9.34 1.42 9.21
N SER A 168 10.51 1.97 9.53
CA SER A 168 10.62 3.34 9.98
C SER A 168 10.79 4.33 8.83
N PHE A 169 10.59 5.62 9.12
CA PHE A 169 10.91 6.70 8.18
C PHE A 169 12.37 6.61 7.70
N GLU A 170 13.30 6.34 8.63
CA GLU A 170 14.73 6.18 8.36
C GLU A 170 15.02 5.00 7.40
N ASP A 171 14.24 3.92 7.48
CA ASP A 171 14.41 2.78 6.57
C ASP A 171 14.01 3.13 5.12
N ILE A 172 12.97 3.96 4.94
CA ILE A 172 12.56 4.45 3.61
C ILE A 172 13.57 5.46 3.07
N GLU A 173 14.13 6.32 3.92
CA GLU A 173 15.20 7.26 3.54
C GLU A 173 16.42 6.50 3.02
N LYS A 174 16.89 5.49 3.76
CA LYS A 174 17.99 4.61 3.33
C LYS A 174 17.70 3.85 2.05
N LEU A 175 16.48 3.34 1.90
CA LEU A 175 16.06 2.70 0.64
C LEU A 175 16.12 3.69 -0.52
N SER A 176 15.66 4.92 -0.32
CA SER A 176 15.74 5.96 -1.34
C SER A 176 17.18 6.26 -1.74
N GLU A 177 18.08 6.42 -0.78
CA GLU A 177 19.52 6.62 -1.02
C GLU A 177 20.14 5.46 -1.80
N ALA A 178 19.86 4.22 -1.41
CA ALA A 178 20.37 3.02 -2.05
C ALA A 178 19.89 2.87 -3.51
N MET A 179 18.68 3.33 -3.84
CA MET A 179 18.13 3.29 -5.19
C MET A 179 18.51 4.52 -6.05
N ASN A 180 19.22 5.50 -5.47
CA ASN A 180 19.71 6.69 -6.15
C ASN A 180 21.20 6.64 -6.49
N SER A 181 21.89 5.57 -6.08
CA SER A 181 23.31 5.31 -6.37
C SER A 181 23.45 4.48 -7.65
#